data_AF-A0A182QCU4-F1
#
_entry.id   AF-A0A182QCU4-F1
#
_cell.length_a   1.000
_cell.length_b   1.000
_cell.length_c   1.000
_cell.angle_alpha   90.00
_cell.angle_beta   90.00
_cell.angle_gamma   90.00
#
_symmetry.space_group_name_H-M   'P 1'
#
loop_
_entity.id
_entity.type
_entity.pdbx_description
1 polymer ?
#
loop_
_entity_poly.entity_id
_entity_poly.type
_entity_poly.pdbx_seq_one_letter_code
_entity_poly.pdbx_strand_id
1 'polypeptide(L)'
;MLDKQMCFVECAFTNMGALKENDVIDPEPLYTYYARFDSSYREVVVKAISSCANIQDVIRQDVKDMGTSCSAFALVFHLCVAQLTLKNCPADRWKSSLLCNKLRAGVPSC
;
A
#
# COMPACT_ATOMS: atom_id res chain seq x y z
N MET A 1 -5.87 13.69 13.29
CA MET A 1 -4.79 13.74 12.27
C MET A 1 -4.87 12.53 11.33
N LEU A 2 -5.02 11.32 11.88
CA LEU A 2 -5.24 10.08 11.12
C LEU A 2 -6.42 10.17 10.14
N ASP A 3 -7.54 10.74 10.57
CA ASP A 3 -8.77 10.88 9.78
C ASP A 3 -8.53 11.61 8.44
N LYS A 4 -7.75 12.69 8.45
CA LYS A 4 -7.38 13.43 7.23
C LYS A 4 -6.52 12.60 6.27
N GLN A 5 -5.64 11.73 6.79
CA GLN A 5 -4.81 10.85 5.98
C GLN A 5 -5.64 9.76 5.33
N MET A 6 -6.60 9.18 6.05
CA MET A 6 -7.54 8.20 5.49
C MET A 6 -8.33 8.80 4.34
N CYS A 7 -8.96 9.96 4.57
CA CYS A 7 -9.70 10.66 3.51
C CYS A 7 -8.84 11.01 2.31
N PHE A 8 -7.58 11.42 2.52
CA PHE A 8 -6.66 11.73 1.43
C PHE A 8 -6.35 10.50 0.58
N VAL A 9 -6.03 9.37 1.21
CA VAL A 9 -5.69 8.13 0.49
C VAL A 9 -6.93 7.54 -0.19
N GLU A 10 -8.09 7.53 0.49
CA GLU A 10 -9.36 7.13 -0.11
C GLU A 10 -9.67 7.97 -1.36
N CYS A 11 -9.63 9.30 -1.23
CA CYS A 11 -9.86 10.22 -2.35
C CYS A 11 -8.88 9.98 -3.51
N ALA A 12 -7.60 9.75 -3.23
CA ALA A 12 -6.62 9.46 -4.27
C ALA A 12 -6.93 8.14 -5.01
N PHE A 13 -7.27 7.08 -4.28
CA PHE A 13 -7.57 5.78 -4.88
C PHE A 13 -8.87 5.79 -5.67
N THR A 14 -9.91 6.47 -5.17
CA THR A 14 -11.18 6.66 -5.89
C THR A 14 -10.97 7.45 -7.17
N ASN A 15 -10.21 8.56 -7.14
CA ASN A 15 -9.94 9.36 -8.33
C ASN A 15 -9.08 8.64 -9.38
N MET A 16 -8.22 7.71 -8.95
CA MET A 16 -7.51 6.81 -9.87
C MET A 16 -8.40 5.68 -10.41
N GLY A 17 -9.61 5.48 -9.86
CA GLY A 17 -10.47 4.35 -10.16
C GLY A 17 -10.02 3.03 -9.54
N ALA A 18 -9.02 3.06 -8.65
CA ALA A 18 -8.45 1.88 -7.98
C ALA A 18 -9.29 1.40 -6.79
N LEU A 19 -10.11 2.28 -6.22
CA LEU A 19 -11.09 1.94 -5.19
C LEU A 19 -12.49 2.08 -5.77
N LYS A 20 -13.27 0.99 -5.72
CA LYS A 20 -14.69 0.97 -6.07
C LYS A 20 -15.53 1.10 -4.82
N GLU A 21 -16.85 1.16 -5.01
CA GLU A 21 -17.82 1.09 -3.91
C GLU A 21 -17.58 -0.12 -3.00
N ASN A 22 -17.97 0.00 -1.72
CA ASN A 22 -17.85 -1.05 -0.70
C ASN A 22 -16.41 -1.55 -0.46
N ASP A 23 -15.43 -0.66 -0.59
CA ASP A 23 -14.02 -0.94 -0.29
C ASP A 23 -13.44 -2.10 -1.12
N VAL A 24 -13.80 -2.16 -2.40
CA VAL A 24 -13.25 -3.16 -3.33
C VAL A 24 -12.11 -2.54 -4.12
N ILE A 25 -10.94 -3.19 -4.08
CA ILE A 25 -9.79 -2.76 -4.89
C ILE A 25 -9.89 -3.33 -6.31
N ASP A 26 -9.73 -2.44 -7.27
CA ASP A 26 -9.37 -2.74 -8.64
C ASP A 26 -7.88 -2.43 -8.83
N PRO A 27 -7.01 -3.45 -9.00
CA PRO A 27 -5.57 -3.23 -9.06
C PRO A 27 -5.10 -2.69 -10.43
N GLU A 28 -5.92 -2.74 -11.48
CA GLU A 28 -5.52 -2.39 -12.84
C GLU A 28 -5.04 -0.92 -12.98
N PRO A 29 -5.73 0.09 -12.40
CA PRO A 29 -5.24 1.46 -12.45
C PRO A 29 -3.91 1.65 -11.70
N LEU A 30 -3.68 0.88 -10.63
CA LEU A 30 -2.42 0.91 -9.89
C LEU A 30 -1.29 0.32 -10.74
N TYR A 31 -1.51 -0.83 -11.41
CA TYR A 31 -0.52 -1.40 -12.32
C TYR A 31 -0.16 -0.42 -13.45
N THR A 32 -1.16 0.24 -14.03
CA THR A 32 -0.96 1.27 -15.06
C THR A 32 -0.13 2.44 -14.53
N TYR A 33 -0.43 2.93 -13.33
CA TYR A 33 0.33 4.00 -12.69
C TYR A 33 1.80 3.61 -12.47
N TYR A 34 2.07 2.37 -12.05
CA TYR A 34 3.44 1.89 -11.80
C TYR A 34 4.18 1.47 -13.07
N ALA A 35 3.52 1.37 -14.22
CA ALA A 35 4.13 0.99 -15.50
C ALA A 35 5.30 1.91 -15.91
N ARG A 36 5.26 3.19 -15.47
CA ARG A 36 6.23 4.24 -15.78
C ARG A 36 7.58 4.14 -15.05
N PHE A 37 7.69 3.27 -14.04
CA PHE A 37 8.92 3.09 -13.27
C PHE A 37 9.77 1.94 -13.84
N ASP A 38 11.06 1.93 -13.49
CA ASP A 38 11.98 0.88 -13.95
C ASP A 38 11.49 -0.53 -13.55
N SER A 39 11.80 -1.53 -14.39
CA SER A 39 11.28 -2.89 -14.29
C SER A 39 11.49 -3.52 -12.92
N SER A 40 12.69 -3.38 -12.32
CA SER A 40 13.03 -3.96 -11.02
C SER A 40 12.10 -3.48 -9.90
N TYR A 41 11.78 -2.19 -9.88
CA TYR A 41 10.86 -1.62 -8.89
C TYR A 41 9.41 -1.93 -9.21
N ARG A 42 9.03 -1.81 -10.48
CA ARG A 42 7.68 -2.09 -10.96
C ARG A 42 7.26 -3.53 -10.61
N GLU A 43 8.11 -4.51 -10.87
CA GLU A 43 7.82 -5.92 -10.56
C GLU A 43 7.55 -6.15 -9.08
N VAL A 44 8.37 -5.55 -8.21
CA VAL A 44 8.19 -5.64 -6.75
C VAL A 44 6.86 -5.02 -6.32
N VAL A 45 6.53 -3.84 -6.82
CA VAL A 45 5.28 -3.14 -6.45
C VAL A 45 4.05 -3.87 -7.00
N VAL A 46 4.08 -4.35 -8.24
CA VAL A 46 2.97 -5.13 -8.83
C VAL A 46 2.71 -6.40 -8.01
N LYS A 47 3.76 -7.10 -7.61
CA LYS A 47 3.65 -8.28 -6.75
C LYS A 47 3.09 -7.93 -5.37
N ALA A 48 3.49 -6.79 -4.80
CA ALA A 48 2.96 -6.29 -3.53
C ALA A 48 1.46 -5.96 -3.64
N ILE A 49 1.05 -5.22 -4.68
CA ILE A 49 -0.37 -4.89 -4.95
C ILE A 49 -1.20 -6.16 -5.06
N SER A 50 -0.77 -7.15 -5.87
CA SER A 50 -1.47 -8.42 -6.02
C SER A 50 -1.59 -9.18 -4.68
N SER A 51 -0.51 -9.20 -3.90
CA SER A 51 -0.51 -9.88 -2.59
C SER A 51 -1.47 -9.21 -1.60
N CYS A 52 -1.52 -7.87 -1.58
CA CYS A 52 -2.43 -7.12 -0.71
C CYS A 52 -3.89 -7.22 -1.18
N ALA A 53 -4.14 -7.28 -2.50
CA ALA A 53 -5.47 -7.48 -3.05
C ALA A 53 -6.05 -8.85 -2.69
N ASN A 54 -5.20 -9.88 -2.60
CA ASN A 54 -5.62 -11.22 -2.17
C ASN A 54 -6.05 -11.30 -0.70
N ILE A 55 -5.64 -10.35 0.14
CA ILE A 55 -6.02 -10.27 1.56
C ILE A 55 -6.96 -9.11 1.86
N GLN A 56 -7.56 -8.49 0.85
CA GLN A 56 -8.39 -7.29 1.03
C GLN A 56 -9.58 -7.52 1.97
N ASP A 57 -10.13 -8.73 2.03
CA ASP A 57 -11.22 -9.08 2.95
C ASP A 57 -10.79 -9.02 4.41
N VAL A 58 -9.56 -9.46 4.70
CA VAL A 58 -8.96 -9.35 6.04
C VAL A 58 -8.77 -7.89 6.39
N ILE A 59 -8.25 -7.08 5.45
CA ILE A 59 -8.06 -5.64 5.65
C ILE A 59 -9.40 -4.95 5.91
N ARG A 60 -10.46 -5.28 5.15
CA ARG A 60 -11.81 -4.75 5.37
C ARG A 60 -12.35 -5.11 6.75
N GLN A 61 -12.13 -6.35 7.18
CA GLN A 61 -12.55 -6.81 8.50
C GLN A 61 -11.84 -6.03 9.62
N ASP A 62 -10.53 -5.81 9.50
CA ASP A 62 -9.72 -5.11 10.50
C ASP A 62 -10.13 -3.65 10.70
N VAL A 63 -10.67 -3.01 9.65
CA VAL A 63 -11.04 -1.58 9.68
C VAL A 63 -12.53 -1.32 9.87
N LYS A 64 -13.37 -2.36 9.84
CA LYS A 64 -14.85 -2.22 9.80
C LYS A 64 -15.41 -1.37 10.94
N ASP A 65 -14.85 -1.48 12.13
CA ASP A 65 -15.32 -0.78 13.33
C ASP A 65 -14.50 0.48 13.65
N MET A 66 -13.65 0.92 12.71
CA MET A 66 -12.97 2.21 12.82
C MET A 66 -14.00 3.32 12.58
N GLY A 67 -14.40 4.00 13.66
CA GLY A 67 -15.35 5.12 13.63
C GLY A 67 -14.77 6.41 13.03
N THR A 68 -14.21 6.33 11.83
CA THR A 68 -13.56 7.43 11.08
C THR A 68 -14.53 8.01 10.06
N SER A 69 -14.28 9.25 9.62
CA SER A 69 -15.16 9.93 8.65
C SER A 69 -15.03 9.37 7.23
N CYS A 70 -13.90 8.73 6.96
CA CYS A 70 -13.52 8.10 5.69
C CYS A 70 -13.11 6.66 5.95
N SER A 71 -13.20 5.80 4.93
CA SER A 71 -12.81 4.40 5.08
C SER A 71 -11.30 4.29 5.31
N ALA A 72 -10.93 3.63 6.41
CA ALA A 72 -9.53 3.33 6.72
C ALA A 72 -8.96 2.23 5.79
N PHE A 73 -9.81 1.54 5.02
CA PHE A 73 -9.41 0.46 4.13
C PHE A 73 -8.33 0.88 3.14
N ALA A 74 -8.52 2.00 2.43
CA ALA A 74 -7.57 2.49 1.43
C ALA A 74 -6.18 2.76 2.04
N LEU A 75 -6.14 3.32 3.25
CA LEU A 75 -4.90 3.58 3.97
C LEU A 75 -4.20 2.27 4.38
N VAL A 76 -4.93 1.32 4.96
CA VAL A 76 -4.33 0.03 5.40
C VAL A 76 -3.86 -0.78 4.20
N PHE A 77 -4.62 -0.79 3.10
CA PHE A 77 -4.19 -1.38 1.84
C PHE A 77 -2.89 -0.73 1.32
N HIS A 78 -2.82 0.60 1.32
CA HIS A 78 -1.61 1.32 0.93
C HIS A 78 -0.40 0.96 1.81
N LEU A 79 -0.60 0.83 3.13
CA LEU A 79 0.44 0.39 4.06
C LEU A 79 0.91 -1.03 3.78
N CYS A 80 0.01 -1.96 3.46
CA CYS A 80 0.38 -3.32 3.05
C CYS A 80 1.31 -3.29 1.83
N VAL A 81 0.94 -2.54 0.79
CA VAL A 81 1.74 -2.42 -0.44
C VAL A 81 3.11 -1.80 -0.13
N ALA A 82 3.15 -0.73 0.67
CA ALA A 82 4.38 -0.06 1.06
C ALA A 82 5.32 -0.99 1.86
N GLN A 83 4.78 -1.75 2.81
CA GLN A 83 5.56 -2.69 3.62
C GLN A 83 6.16 -3.82 2.78
N LEU A 84 5.35 -4.45 1.90
CA LEU A 84 5.83 -5.50 1.00
C LEU A 84 6.86 -4.97 0.00
N THR A 85 6.65 -3.76 -0.51
CA THR A 85 7.60 -3.09 -1.42
C THR A 85 8.92 -2.80 -0.71
N LEU A 86 8.88 -2.29 0.53
CA LEU A 86 10.08 -1.99 1.31
C LEU A 86 10.87 -3.26 1.65
N LYS A 87 10.17 -4.32 2.09
CA LYS A 87 10.78 -5.62 2.43
C LYS A 87 11.51 -6.23 1.23
N ASN A 88 10.92 -6.11 0.04
CA ASN A 88 11.43 -6.65 -1.21
C ASN A 88 12.16 -5.61 -2.06
N CYS A 89 12.60 -4.48 -1.47
CA CYS A 89 13.24 -3.41 -2.21
C CYS A 89 14.44 -3.94 -3.02
N PRO A 90 14.49 -3.69 -4.34
CA PRO A 90 15.60 -4.12 -5.20
C PRO A 90 16.95 -3.58 -4.71
N ALA A 91 18.02 -4.39 -4.84
CA ALA A 91 19.34 -4.05 -4.30
C ALA A 91 19.95 -2.79 -4.95
N ASP A 92 19.66 -2.57 -6.24
CA ASP A 92 20.05 -1.39 -7.02
C ASP A 92 19.40 -0.09 -6.51
N ARG A 93 18.26 -0.18 -5.82
CA ARG A 93 17.58 0.98 -5.21
C ARG A 93 17.74 1.05 -3.69
N TRP A 94 18.29 0.01 -3.09
CA TRP A 94 18.43 -0.06 -1.64
C TRP A 94 19.53 0.88 -1.15
N LYS A 95 19.14 1.87 -0.33
CA LYS A 95 20.10 2.73 0.35
C LYS A 95 20.59 2.02 1.62
N SER A 96 21.75 1.37 1.52
CA SER A 96 22.36 0.70 2.67
C SER A 96 22.71 1.71 3.77
N SER A 97 22.11 1.52 4.95
CA SER A 97 22.43 2.26 6.17
C SER A 97 21.98 1.44 7.37
N LEU A 98 22.51 1.73 8.57
CA LEU A 98 22.09 1.05 9.80
C LEU A 98 20.56 1.13 9.99
N LEU A 99 19.98 2.30 9.76
CA LEU A 99 18.55 2.54 9.91
C LEU A 99 17.73 1.76 8.87
N CYS A 100 18.07 1.89 7.59
CA CYS A 100 17.36 1.19 6.52
C CYS A 100 17.44 -0.33 6.70
N ASN A 101 18.63 -0.86 7.06
CA ASN A 101 18.81 -2.30 7.25
C ASN A 101 17.98 -2.84 8.42
N LYS A 102 17.84 -2.07 9.52
CA LYS A 102 16.94 -2.41 10.63
C LYS A 102 15.47 -2.40 10.19
N LEU A 103 15.04 -1.39 9.44
CA LEU A 103 13.69 -1.31 8.88
C LEU A 103 13.37 -2.51 7.97
N ARG A 104 14.31 -2.91 7.11
CA ARG A 104 14.15 -4.08 6.24
C ARG A 104 14.05 -5.39 7.03
N ALA A 105 14.76 -5.49 8.15
CA ALA A 105 14.71 -6.63 9.05
C ALA A 105 13.42 -6.70 9.89
N GLY A 106 12.51 -5.73 9.75
CA GLY A 106 11.26 -5.68 10.52
C GLY A 106 11.45 -5.25 11.97
N VAL A 107 12.59 -4.62 12.31
CA VAL A 107 12.77 -3.99 13.61
C VAL A 107 11.86 -2.76 13.67
N PRO A 108 10.97 -2.62 14.68
CA PRO A 108 10.18 -1.42 14.84
C PRO A 108 11.10 -0.21 14.88
N SER A 109 10.89 0.76 13.97
CA SER A 109 11.46 2.08 14.16
C SER A 109 10.52 2.84 15.09
N CYS A 110 11.01 3.10 16.30
CA CYS A 110 10.31 3.70 17.44
C CYS A 110 9.64 2.67 18.35
#